data_AF-A0A2U3LR84-F1
#
_entry.id   AF-A0A2U3LR84-F1
#
_cell.length_a   1.000
_cell.length_b   1.000
_cell.length_c   1.000
_cell.angle_alpha   90.00
_cell.angle_beta   90.00
_cell.angle_gamma   90.00
#
_symmetry.space_group_name_H-M   'P 1'
#
loop_
_entity.id
_entity.type
_entity.pdbx_description
1 polymer ?
#
loop_
_entity_poly.entity_id
_entity_poly.type
_entity_poly.pdbx_seq_one_letter_code
_entity_poly.pdbx_strand_id
1 'polypeptide(L)'
;MNYGKTLGILNVLTGTFESLIPQGQTAMTPYYSANGKNILYASSVEIKNIQGIGQWIKVKHPIYKINIETKKITQLTNSLNGFDFAPVYISNKDIVFLRADSVGNVSMWELEDGNETKIIDGLVFYSDQYKTQNYYGHFNNSYYIDFG
;
A
#
# COMPACT_ATOMS: atom_id res chain seq x y z
N MET A 1 8.76 -13.98 -5.47
CA MET A 1 8.25 -12.62 -5.17
C MET A 1 9.42 -11.66 -5.21
N ASN A 2 9.22 -10.44 -5.73
CA ASN A 2 10.31 -9.52 -6.03
C ASN A 2 10.93 -8.98 -4.73
N TYR A 3 12.15 -9.42 -4.46
CA TYR A 3 13.01 -8.87 -3.41
C TYR A 3 13.48 -7.45 -3.81
N GLY A 4 13.76 -6.60 -2.83
CA GLY A 4 14.34 -5.27 -3.07
C GLY A 4 13.40 -4.23 -3.70
N LYS A 5 12.08 -4.35 -3.55
CA LYS A 5 11.15 -3.26 -3.93
C LYS A 5 11.37 -2.07 -3.01
N THR A 6 11.85 -0.97 -3.56
CA THR A 6 12.05 0.28 -2.83
C THR A 6 11.06 1.34 -3.26
N LEU A 7 10.88 2.35 -2.40
CA LEU A 7 10.26 3.62 -2.76
C LEU A 7 11.38 4.64 -2.96
N GLY A 8 11.35 5.36 -4.07
CA GLY A 8 12.30 6.43 -4.32
C GLY A 8 11.77 7.49 -5.29
N ILE A 9 12.53 8.57 -5.41
CA ILE A 9 12.25 9.68 -6.33
C ILE A 9 13.33 9.69 -7.39
N LEU A 10 12.90 9.70 -8.66
CA LEU A 10 13.77 9.93 -9.79
C LEU A 10 13.68 11.41 -10.18
N ASN A 11 14.79 12.13 -10.10
CA ASN A 11 14.93 13.41 -10.75
C ASN A 11 15.11 13.16 -12.25
N VAL A 12 14.07 13.49 -13.04
CA VAL A 12 14.06 13.23 -14.48
C VAL A 12 15.05 14.11 -15.28
N LEU A 13 15.46 15.25 -14.72
CA LEU A 13 16.40 16.16 -15.37
C LEU A 13 17.85 15.69 -15.19
N THR A 14 18.17 15.16 -14.02
CA THR A 14 19.54 14.73 -13.67
C THR A 14 19.74 13.22 -13.75
N GLY A 15 18.66 12.45 -13.89
CA GLY A 15 18.68 10.99 -13.80
C GLY A 15 19.00 10.45 -12.40
N THR A 16 19.03 11.30 -11.38
CA THR A 16 19.40 10.90 -10.02
C THR A 16 18.23 10.23 -9.31
N PHE A 17 18.46 9.03 -8.77
CA PHE A 17 17.48 8.30 -7.97
C PHE A 17 17.83 8.40 -6.48
N GLU A 18 16.85 8.79 -5.67
CA GLU A 18 16.95 8.83 -4.21
C GLU A 18 16.01 7.79 -3.58
N SER A 19 16.56 6.83 -2.84
CA SER A 19 15.76 5.89 -2.04
C SER A 19 15.19 6.60 -0.80
N LEU A 20 13.91 6.39 -0.53
CA LEU A 20 13.17 7.05 0.55
C LEU A 20 12.92 6.17 1.77
N ILE A 21 13.03 4.85 1.63
CA ILE A 21 12.75 3.92 2.73
C ILE A 21 14.04 3.36 3.34
N PRO A 22 14.00 2.98 4.64
CA PRO A 22 15.13 2.31 5.29
C PRO A 22 15.51 1.00 4.58
N GLN A 23 16.80 0.65 4.67
CA GLN A 23 17.29 -0.64 4.19
C GLN A 23 16.59 -1.81 4.89
N GLY A 24 16.31 -2.88 4.15
CA GLY A 24 15.62 -4.06 4.68
C GLY A 24 14.11 -3.87 4.83
N GLN A 25 13.53 -2.84 4.21
CA GLN A 25 12.09 -2.72 4.01
C GLN A 25 11.72 -2.95 2.54
N THR A 26 10.47 -3.33 2.32
CA THR A 26 9.83 -3.40 1.01
C THR A 26 8.63 -2.48 0.99
N ALA A 27 8.59 -1.55 0.03
CA ALA A 27 7.47 -0.62 -0.14
C ALA A 27 6.67 -0.91 -1.42
N MET A 28 5.37 -0.64 -1.35
CA MET A 28 4.40 -0.89 -2.42
C MET A 28 3.32 0.18 -2.46
N THR A 29 2.63 0.26 -3.61
CA THR A 29 1.46 1.12 -3.86
C THR A 29 1.67 2.57 -3.39
N PRO A 30 2.67 3.29 -3.92
CA PRO A 30 2.90 4.68 -3.55
C PRO A 30 1.79 5.59 -4.09
N TYR A 31 1.43 6.62 -3.32
CA TYR A 31 0.48 7.64 -3.72
C TYR A 31 0.92 9.02 -3.22
N TYR A 32 1.03 10.00 -4.12
CA TYR A 32 1.44 11.36 -3.77
C TYR A 32 0.29 12.16 -3.16
N SER A 33 0.59 13.00 -2.17
CA SER A 33 -0.32 14.09 -1.80
C SER A 33 -0.43 15.09 -2.95
N ALA A 34 -1.57 15.78 -3.05
CA ALA A 34 -1.82 16.75 -4.13
C ALA A 34 -0.75 17.87 -4.20
N ASN A 35 -0.18 18.26 -3.06
CA ASN A 35 0.90 19.25 -2.98
C ASN A 35 2.32 18.66 -3.20
N GLY A 36 2.43 17.37 -3.50
CA GLY A 36 3.69 16.68 -3.76
C GLY A 36 4.62 16.50 -2.55
N LYS A 37 4.25 16.95 -1.35
CA LYS A 37 5.15 16.93 -0.17
C LYS A 37 5.21 15.59 0.55
N ASN A 38 4.19 14.76 0.41
CA ASN A 38 4.10 13.48 1.11
C ASN A 38 3.79 12.34 0.13
N ILE A 39 4.26 11.15 0.48
CA ILE A 39 3.92 9.91 -0.21
C ILE A 39 3.33 8.94 0.82
N LEU A 40 2.14 8.43 0.52
CA LEU A 40 1.56 7.26 1.20
C LEU A 40 2.10 6.00 0.54
N TYR A 41 2.38 4.96 1.31
CA TYR A 41 2.82 3.68 0.77
C TYR A 41 2.54 2.56 1.78
N ALA A 42 2.30 1.35 1.26
CA ALA A 42 2.32 0.15 2.07
C ALA A 42 3.78 -0.30 2.27
N SER A 43 4.16 -0.74 3.47
CA SER A 43 5.50 -1.25 3.71
C SER A 43 5.52 -2.40 4.70
N SER A 44 6.49 -3.30 4.55
CA SER A 44 6.86 -4.28 5.57
C SER A 44 8.37 -4.37 5.68
N VAL A 45 8.83 -5.02 6.75
CA VAL A 45 10.19 -5.58 6.73
C VAL A 45 10.33 -6.53 5.55
N GLU A 46 11.51 -6.57 4.96
CA GLU A 46 11.82 -7.54 3.91
C GLU A 46 11.80 -8.94 4.52
N ILE A 47 10.99 -9.83 3.95
CA ILE A 47 10.89 -11.21 4.43
C ILE A 47 11.54 -12.14 3.43
N LYS A 48 12.58 -12.78 3.91
CA LYS A 48 13.33 -13.81 3.17
C LYS A 48 12.57 -15.13 3.26
N ASN A 49 12.62 -15.93 2.20
CA ASN A 49 12.12 -17.30 2.15
C ASN A 49 10.59 -17.48 2.18
N ILE A 50 9.81 -16.51 1.69
CA ILE A 50 8.37 -16.72 1.53
C ILE A 50 8.09 -17.60 0.32
N GLN A 51 7.36 -18.71 0.53
CA GLN A 51 7.12 -19.74 -0.48
C GLN A 51 5.94 -19.42 -1.42
N GLY A 52 5.20 -18.34 -1.21
CA GLY A 52 4.11 -17.93 -2.08
C GLY A 52 3.29 -16.75 -1.56
N ILE A 53 2.36 -16.27 -2.40
CA ILE A 53 1.55 -15.09 -2.13
C ILE A 53 0.66 -15.22 -0.87
N GLY A 54 0.16 -16.42 -0.58
CA GLY A 54 -0.68 -16.67 0.58
C GLY A 54 0.05 -16.50 1.92
N GLN A 55 1.37 -16.68 1.94
CA GLN A 55 2.20 -16.35 3.12
C GLN A 55 2.50 -14.84 3.18
N TRP A 56 2.66 -14.18 2.03
CA TRP A 56 2.90 -12.74 1.95
C TRP A 56 1.71 -11.91 2.44
N ILE A 57 0.48 -12.28 2.09
CA ILE A 57 -0.75 -11.58 2.51
C ILE A 57 -0.98 -11.68 4.03
N LYS A 58 -0.43 -12.71 4.68
CA LYS A 58 -0.52 -12.89 6.14
C LYS A 58 0.43 -12.00 6.92
N VAL A 59 1.44 -11.45 6.25
CA VAL A 59 2.38 -10.51 6.85
C VAL A 59 1.69 -9.16 6.98
N LYS A 60 2.03 -8.42 8.04
CA LYS A 60 1.59 -7.04 8.18
C LYS A 60 2.31 -6.14 7.19
N HIS A 61 1.56 -5.41 6.38
CA HIS A 61 2.10 -4.27 5.65
C HIS A 61 1.25 -3.06 5.98
N PRO A 62 1.60 -2.29 7.04
CA PRO A 62 0.91 -1.06 7.35
C PRO A 62 1.07 -0.01 6.24
N ILE A 63 0.15 0.95 6.24
CA ILE A 63 0.33 2.19 5.48
C ILE A 63 1.23 3.13 6.27
N TYR A 64 2.20 3.71 5.57
CA TYR A 64 3.10 4.74 6.05
C TYR A 64 2.93 6.00 5.23
N LYS A 65 3.30 7.13 5.84
CA LYS A 65 3.46 8.42 5.20
C LYS A 65 4.91 8.86 5.35
N ILE A 66 5.55 9.26 4.27
CA ILE A 66 6.83 9.96 4.31
C ILE A 66 6.66 11.39 3.81
N ASN A 67 7.22 12.34 4.55
CA ASN A 67 7.43 13.70 4.05
C ASN A 67 8.76 13.76 3.30
N ILE A 68 8.73 14.19 2.03
CA ILE A 68 9.88 14.07 1.12
C ILE A 68 11.02 15.02 1.49
N GLU A 69 10.70 16.21 2.01
CA GLU A 69 11.67 17.24 2.39
C GLU A 69 12.38 16.85 3.70
N THR A 70 11.61 16.50 4.72
CA THR A 70 12.13 16.21 6.07
C THR A 70 12.55 14.75 6.26
N LYS A 71 12.21 13.87 5.31
CA LYS A 71 12.37 12.41 5.40
C LYS A 71 11.67 11.76 6.60
N LYS A 72 10.77 12.48 7.27
CA LYS A 72 10.01 11.95 8.40
C LYS A 72 9.03 10.88 7.93
N ILE A 73 9.19 9.67 8.44
CA ILE A 73 8.28 8.54 8.23
C ILE A 73 7.31 8.46 9.41
N THR A 74 6.04 8.20 9.13
CA THR A 74 4.98 8.02 10.14
C THR A 74 4.11 6.84 9.72
N GLN A 75 3.95 5.85 10.59
CA GLN A 75 3.00 4.77 10.39
C GLN A 75 1.58 5.29 10.63
N LEU A 76 0.65 4.96 9.74
CA LEU A 76 -0.73 5.42 9.80
C LEU A 76 -1.69 4.34 10.26
N THR A 77 -1.51 3.09 9.82
CA THR A 77 -2.39 1.98 10.19
C THR A 77 -1.72 1.01 11.14
N ASN A 78 -2.52 0.31 11.95
CA ASN A 78 -2.00 -0.56 13.02
C ASN A 78 -2.64 -1.96 13.04
N SER A 79 -3.22 -2.41 11.92
CA SER A 79 -3.92 -3.69 11.87
C SER A 79 -3.11 -4.83 12.50
N LEU A 80 -3.79 -5.62 13.32
CA LEU A 80 -3.19 -6.79 13.93
C LEU A 80 -2.91 -7.89 12.90
N ASN A 81 -3.67 -7.94 11.80
CA ASN A 81 -3.55 -8.94 10.76
C ASN A 81 -3.87 -8.36 9.38
N GLY A 82 -3.25 -8.92 8.34
CA GLY A 82 -3.56 -8.59 6.96
C GLY A 82 -2.63 -7.55 6.33
N PHE A 83 -2.94 -7.27 5.08
CA PHE A 83 -2.13 -6.47 4.17
C PHE A 83 -2.89 -5.21 3.79
N ASP A 84 -2.40 -4.04 4.19
CA ASP A 84 -2.95 -2.75 3.77
C ASP A 84 -2.24 -2.29 2.49
N PHE A 85 -3.00 -1.79 1.52
CA PHE A 85 -2.47 -1.40 0.22
C PHE A 85 -3.34 -0.40 -0.52
N ALA A 86 -2.79 0.15 -1.61
CA ALA A 86 -3.43 1.16 -2.45
C ALA A 86 -4.02 2.34 -1.64
N PRO A 87 -3.24 2.98 -0.75
CA PRO A 87 -3.70 4.15 -0.04
C PRO A 87 -3.91 5.32 -1.01
N VAL A 88 -4.97 6.09 -0.80
CA VAL A 88 -5.32 7.28 -1.56
C VAL A 88 -5.76 8.37 -0.60
N TYR A 89 -5.33 9.61 -0.84
CA TYR A 89 -5.87 10.77 -0.13
C TYR A 89 -7.28 11.08 -0.62
N ILE A 90 -8.24 11.17 0.30
CA ILE A 90 -9.57 11.77 0.04
C ILE A 90 -9.64 13.21 0.56
N SER A 91 -8.77 13.56 1.51
CA SER A 91 -8.53 14.91 1.99
C SER A 91 -7.03 15.10 2.30
N ASN A 92 -6.62 16.27 2.80
CA ASN A 92 -5.21 16.48 3.20
C ASN A 92 -4.72 15.55 4.32
N LYS A 93 -5.64 14.98 5.12
CA LYS A 93 -5.31 14.14 6.27
C LYS A 93 -5.91 12.75 6.18
N ASP A 94 -7.05 12.65 5.52
CA ASP A 94 -7.85 11.44 5.52
C ASP A 94 -7.52 10.61 4.29
N ILE A 95 -7.43 9.30 4.51
CA ILE A 95 -7.06 8.36 3.47
C ILE A 95 -8.08 7.25 3.39
N VAL A 96 -8.27 6.74 2.19
CA VAL A 96 -8.91 5.45 1.96
C VAL A 96 -7.85 4.46 1.52
N PHE A 97 -8.01 3.20 1.91
CA PHE A 97 -7.09 2.13 1.57
C PHE A 97 -7.82 0.80 1.50
N LEU A 98 -7.19 -0.18 0.88
CA LEU A 98 -7.68 -1.54 0.84
C LEU A 98 -6.94 -2.38 1.88
N ARG A 99 -7.65 -3.33 2.47
CA ARG A 99 -7.09 -4.32 3.39
C ARG A 99 -7.47 -5.72 2.93
N ALA A 100 -6.46 -6.55 2.67
CA ALA A 100 -6.64 -7.98 2.49
C ALA A 100 -6.44 -8.70 3.83
N ASP A 101 -7.42 -9.50 4.25
CA ASP A 101 -7.30 -10.32 5.46
C ASP A 101 -6.43 -11.57 5.23
N SER A 102 -6.25 -12.38 6.28
CA SER A 102 -5.39 -13.58 6.24
C SER A 102 -5.89 -14.72 5.33
N VAL A 103 -7.14 -14.64 4.86
CA VAL A 103 -7.76 -15.59 3.93
C VAL A 103 -7.98 -14.97 2.54
N GLY A 104 -7.58 -13.72 2.34
CA GLY A 104 -7.58 -13.03 1.06
C GLY A 104 -8.86 -12.26 0.74
N ASN A 105 -9.79 -12.08 1.69
CA ASN A 105 -10.91 -11.17 1.48
C ASN A 105 -10.40 -9.74 1.50
N VAL A 106 -10.89 -8.92 0.56
CA VAL A 106 -10.51 -7.51 0.48
C VAL A 106 -11.68 -6.64 0.93
N SER A 107 -11.35 -5.63 1.73
CA SER A 107 -12.27 -4.60 2.21
C SER A 107 -11.67 -3.22 2.02
N MET A 108 -12.52 -2.20 1.91
CA MET A 108 -12.10 -0.80 1.87
C MET A 108 -12.27 -0.18 3.24
N TRP A 109 -11.28 0.60 3.64
CA TRP A 109 -11.21 1.26 4.92
C TRP A 109 -10.89 2.73 4.73
N GLU A 110 -11.44 3.53 5.62
CA GLU A 110 -11.15 4.95 5.77
C GLU A 110 -10.35 5.14 7.06
N LEU A 111 -9.37 6.03 7.01
CA LEU A 111 -8.63 6.52 8.17
C LEU A 111 -8.88 8.02 8.30
N GLU A 112 -9.67 8.40 9.29
CA GLU A 112 -10.01 9.78 9.63
C GLU A 112 -9.59 10.05 11.08
N ASP A 113 -8.79 11.10 11.29
CA ASP A 113 -8.27 11.48 12.61
C ASP A 113 -7.66 10.31 13.44
N GLY A 114 -7.04 9.36 12.74
CA GLY A 114 -6.39 8.19 13.35
C GLY A 114 -7.32 7.00 13.62
N ASN A 115 -8.61 7.10 13.29
CA ASN A 115 -9.59 6.04 13.46
C ASN A 115 -9.81 5.30 12.13
N GLU A 116 -9.61 3.98 12.16
CA GLU A 116 -9.84 3.11 11.00
C GLU A 116 -11.30 2.60 10.98
N THR A 117 -12.04 2.91 9.92
CA THR A 117 -13.43 2.45 9.73
C THR A 117 -13.55 1.64 8.45
N LYS A 118 -14.09 0.42 8.54
CA LYS A 118 -14.41 -0.37 7.33
C LYS A 118 -15.65 0.23 6.66
N ILE A 119 -15.52 0.66 5.41
CA ILE A 119 -16.60 1.29 4.64
C ILE A 119 -17.18 0.37 3.57
N ILE A 120 -16.42 -0.61 3.08
CA ILE A 120 -16.88 -1.64 2.13
C ILE A 120 -16.27 -2.99 2.50
N ASP A 121 -17.05 -4.07 2.38
CA ASP A 121 -16.58 -5.44 2.61
C ASP A 121 -16.78 -6.32 1.37
N GLY A 122 -16.04 -7.42 1.29
CA GLY A 122 -16.22 -8.45 0.26
C GLY A 122 -15.90 -7.96 -1.16
N LEU A 123 -14.95 -7.04 -1.32
CA LEU A 123 -14.52 -6.59 -2.64
C LEU A 123 -13.92 -7.75 -3.43
N VAL A 124 -14.32 -7.85 -4.70
CA VAL A 124 -13.95 -8.93 -5.60
C VAL A 124 -13.08 -8.38 -6.72
N PHE A 125 -11.84 -8.86 -6.81
CA PHE A 125 -10.87 -8.46 -7.83
C PHE A 125 -10.52 -9.60 -8.82
N TYR A 126 -11.50 -10.42 -9.17
CA TYR A 126 -11.34 -11.49 -10.16
C TYR A 126 -12.18 -11.26 -11.41
N SER A 127 -11.78 -11.88 -12.52
CA SER A 127 -12.60 -11.98 -13.73
C SER A 127 -13.29 -13.34 -13.81
N ASP A 128 -14.35 -13.45 -14.62
CA ASP A 128 -15.07 -14.71 -14.83
C ASP A 128 -14.17 -15.87 -15.31
N GLN A 129 -13.07 -15.53 -15.99
CA GLN A 129 -12.06 -16.47 -16.47
C GLN A 129 -11.14 -16.99 -15.36
N TYR A 130 -10.94 -16.22 -14.29
CA TYR A 130 -10.04 -16.55 -13.19
C TYR A 130 -10.72 -16.29 -11.84
N LYS A 131 -11.68 -17.14 -11.46
CA LYS A 131 -12.56 -16.99 -10.28
C LYS A 131 -11.87 -17.00 -8.89
N THR A 132 -10.57 -16.77 -8.82
CA THR A 132 -9.82 -16.66 -7.57
C THR A 132 -9.28 -15.25 -7.42
N GLN A 133 -9.42 -14.69 -6.21
CA GLN A 133 -8.77 -13.43 -5.85
C GLN A 133 -7.26 -13.61 -5.95
N ASN A 134 -6.64 -13.08 -7.01
CA ASN A 134 -5.21 -13.23 -7.26
C ASN A 134 -4.52 -11.89 -7.10
N TYR A 135 -3.76 -11.74 -6.02
CA TYR A 135 -2.86 -10.61 -5.80
C TYR A 135 -1.49 -10.92 -6.44
N TYR A 136 -1.11 -10.26 -7.54
CA TYR A 136 0.25 -10.37 -8.10
C TYR A 136 1.00 -9.05 -7.96
N GLY A 137 1.16 -8.60 -6.72
CA GLY A 137 1.81 -7.33 -6.39
C GLY A 137 0.98 -6.08 -6.71
N HIS A 138 -0.10 -6.23 -7.45
CA HIS A 138 -1.21 -5.31 -7.62
C HIS A 138 -2.47 -6.14 -7.83
N PHE A 139 -3.62 -5.61 -7.39
CA PHE A 139 -4.89 -5.92 -8.03
C PHE A 139 -5.05 -4.93 -9.19
N ASN A 140 -5.74 -5.29 -10.28
CA ASN A 140 -5.91 -4.41 -11.45
C ASN A 140 -6.89 -3.26 -11.14
N ASN A 141 -6.52 -2.36 -10.23
CA ASN A 141 -7.41 -1.41 -9.57
C ASN A 141 -7.73 -0.20 -10.44
N SER A 142 -6.92 0.07 -11.45
CA SER A 142 -7.08 1.20 -12.38
C SER A 142 -8.38 1.15 -13.18
N TYR A 143 -9.09 0.02 -13.18
CA TYR A 143 -10.41 -0.13 -13.80
C TYR A 143 -11.57 -0.09 -12.81
N TYR A 144 -11.31 -0.11 -11.50
CA TYR A 144 -12.34 -0.31 -10.47
C TYR A 144 -12.38 0.77 -9.40
N ILE A 145 -11.31 1.55 -9.24
CA ILE A 145 -11.19 2.57 -8.22
C ILE A 145 -10.71 3.85 -8.89
N ASP A 146 -11.65 4.76 -9.14
CA ASP A 146 -11.40 6.13 -9.57
C ASP A 146 -12.00 7.07 -8.51
N PHE A 147 -11.15 7.88 -7.90
CA PHE A 147 -11.57 8.93 -6.98
C PHE A 147 -11.39 10.25 -7.73
N GLY A 148 -12.51 10.79 -8.22
CA GLY A 148 -12.56 12.04 -8.98
C GLY A 148 -12.24 13.29 -8.17
#